data_AF-A0AAJ1JU49-F1
#
_entry.id   AF-A0AAJ1JU49-F1
#
_cell.length_a   1.000
_cell.length_b   1.000
_cell.length_c   1.000
_cell.angle_alpha   90.00
_cell.angle_beta   90.00
_cell.angle_gamma   90.00
#
_symmetry.space_group_name_H-M   'P 1'
#
loop_
_entity.id
_entity.type
_entity.pdbx_description
1 polymer ?
#
loop_
_entity_poly.entity_id
_entity_poly.type
_entity_poly.pdbx_seq_one_letter_code
_entity_poly.pdbx_strand_id
1 'polypeptide(L)' 'MKQKKIKHLSLFAGYGGINLGFQWAGFKTVAGVEIKQFACDILRKKWRDKSWH' A
#
# COMPACT_ATOMS: atom_id res chain seq x y z
N MET A 1 23.54 0.97 10.48
CA MET A 1 23.12 1.69 9.25
C MET A 1 21.66 1.32 8.96
N LYS A 2 20.72 2.27 8.83
CA LYS A 2 19.32 1.94 8.47
C LYS A 2 19.26 1.59 6.98
N GLN A 3 18.93 0.35 6.63
CA GLN A 3 18.62 -0.01 5.24
C GLN A 3 17.40 0.78 4.76
N LYS A 4 17.56 1.48 3.62
CA LYS A 4 16.51 2.30 3.03
C LYS A 4 15.55 1.38 2.29
N LYS A 5 14.32 1.22 2.80
CA LYS A 5 13.27 0.43 2.14
C LYS A 5 12.96 1.04 0.78
N ILE A 6 12.90 0.21 -0.26
CA ILE A 6 12.47 0.63 -1.59
C ILE A 6 11.01 1.07 -1.50
N LYS A 7 10.72 2.26 -2.03
CA LYS A 7 9.37 2.83 -2.04
C LYS A 7 8.68 2.45 -3.35
N HIS A 8 7.41 2.07 -3.28
CA HIS A 8 6.62 1.78 -4.48
C HIS A 8 5.22 2.40 -4.42
N LEU A 9 4.72 2.77 -5.58
CA LEU A 9 3.34 3.19 -5.82
C LEU A 9 2.55 1.98 -6.32
N SER A 10 1.36 1.74 -5.76
CA SER A 10 0.51 0.63 -6.18
C SER A 10 -0.63 1.13 -7.06
N LEU A 11 -0.61 0.80 -8.34
CA LEU A 11 -1.70 1.11 -9.27
C LEU A 11 -2.61 -0.10 -9.45
N PHE A 12 -3.91 0.14 -9.65
CA PHE A 12 -4.93 -0.92 -9.67
C PHE A 12 -4.88 -1.76 -8.39
N ALA A 13 -4.79 -1.05 -7.26
CA ALA A 13 -4.45 -1.64 -5.96
C ALA A 13 -5.52 -2.64 -5.47
N GLY A 14 -6.73 -2.60 -6.01
CA GLY A 14 -7.84 -3.43 -5.58
C GLY A 14 -8.01 -3.34 -4.06
N TYR A 15 -8.08 -4.48 -3.37
CA TYR A 15 -8.15 -4.54 -1.91
C TYR A 15 -6.77 -4.61 -1.21
N GLY A 16 -5.67 -4.47 -1.94
CA GLY A 16 -4.32 -4.34 -1.40
C GLY A 16 -3.48 -5.62 -1.32
N GLY A 17 -3.80 -6.65 -2.10
CA GLY A 17 -3.04 -7.91 -2.12
C GLY A 17 -1.57 -7.74 -2.51
N ILE A 18 -1.31 -6.98 -3.59
CA ILE A 18 0.06 -6.68 -4.06
C ILE A 18 0.86 -5.91 -2.99
N ASN A 19 0.22 -4.97 -2.28
CA ASN A 19 0.86 -4.17 -1.23
C ASN A 19 1.35 -5.06 -0.09
N LEU A 20 0.58 -6.09 0.26
CA LEU A 20 0.95 -7.05 1.30
C LEU A 20 2.20 -7.86 0.89
N GLY A 21 2.25 -8.33 -0.36
CA GLY A 21 3.41 -9.03 -0.90
C GLY A 21 4.68 -8.16 -0.89
N PHE A 22 4.57 -6.90 -1.33
CA PHE A 22 5.68 -5.94 -1.26
C PHE A 22 6.10 -5.63 0.18
N GLN A 23 5.15 -5.53 1.11
CA GLN A 23 5.47 -5.35 2.52
C GLN A 23 6.29 -6.55 3.06
N TRP A 24 5.93 -7.78 2.70
CA TRP A 24 6.68 -8.98 3.06
C TRP A 24 8.07 -9.02 2.43
N ALA A 25 8.21 -8.50 1.20
CA ALA A 25 9.49 -8.34 0.52
C ALA A 25 10.35 -7.17 1.06
N GLY A 26 9.90 -6.47 2.11
CA GLY A 26 10.66 -5.38 2.74
C GLY A 26 10.50 -4.01 2.09
N PHE A 27 9.59 -3.86 1.13
CA PHE A 27 9.27 -2.59 0.49
C PHE A 27 8.36 -1.74 1.37
N LYS A 28 8.30 -0.44 1.08
CA LYS A 28 7.32 0.50 1.64
C LYS A 28 6.36 0.95 0.53
N THR A 29 5.10 0.52 0.60
CA THR A 29 4.03 1.12 -0.21
C THR A 29 3.80 2.54 0.29
N VAL A 30 3.91 3.54 -0.59
CA VAL A 30 3.69 4.94 -0.22
C VAL A 30 2.28 5.41 -0.51
N ALA A 31 1.66 4.89 -1.57
CA ALA A 31 0.29 5.15 -1.94
C ALA A 31 -0.27 4.01 -2.80
N GLY A 32 -1.60 3.97 -2.89
CA GLY A 32 -2.34 3.03 -3.72
C GLY A 32 -3.47 3.76 -4.44
N VAL A 33 -3.60 3.51 -5.73
CA VAL A 33 -4.60 4.11 -6.60
C VAL A 33 -5.54 3.01 -7.08
N GLU A 34 -6.84 3.25 -6.90
CA GLU A 34 -7.90 2.35 -7.29
C GLU A 34 -9.14 3.20 -7.66
N ILE A 35 -9.89 2.75 -8.66
CA ILE A 35 -11.06 3.47 -9.17
C ILE A 35 -12.32 3.12 -8.37
N LYS A 36 -12.40 1.89 -7.86
CA LYS A 36 -13.56 1.42 -7.10
C LYS A 36 -13.52 1.98 -5.67
N GLN A 37 -14.45 2.88 -5.37
CA GLN A 37 -14.59 3.52 -4.05
C GLN A 37 -14.61 2.51 -2.89
N PHE A 38 -15.36 1.41 -3.02
CA PHE A 38 -15.42 0.33 -2.02
C PHE A 38 -14.05 -0.28 -1.72
N ALA A 39 -13.23 -0.51 -2.75
CA ALA A 39 -11.89 -1.04 -2.58
C ALA A 39 -10.96 -0.01 -1.92
N CYS A 40 -11.10 1.28 -2.28
CA CYS A 40 -10.43 2.38 -1.60
C CYS A 40 -10.82 2.49 -0.12
N ASP A 41 -12.08 2.27 0.24
CA ASP A 41 -12.55 2.28 1.64
C ASP A 41 -11.93 1.14 2.45
N ILE A 42 -11.85 -0.07 1.87
CA ILE A 42 -11.14 -1.21 2.46
C ILE A 42 -9.66 -0.89 2.65
N LEU A 43 -9.01 -0.33 1.62
CA LEU A 43 -7.60 0.05 1.69
C LEU A 43 -7.37 1.08 2.80
N ARG A 44 -8.16 2.15 2.85
CA ARG A 44 -8.07 3.16 3.91
C ARG A 44 -8.28 2.56 5.29
N LYS A 45 -9.28 1.70 5.48
CA LYS A 45 -9.55 1.04 6.77
C LYS A 45 -8.40 0.14 7.20
N LYS A 46 -7.83 -0.64 6.28
CA LYS A 46 -6.79 -1.64 6.57
C LYS A 46 -5.40 -1.02 6.76
N TRP A 47 -5.16 0.17 6.20
CA TRP A 47 -3.83 0.78 6.12
C TRP A 47 -3.74 2.19 6.75
N ARG A 48 -4.78 2.65 7.45
CA ARG A 48 -4.90 3.98 8.10
C ARG A 48 -3.68 4.38 8.93
N ASP A 49 -3.08 3.42 9.63
CA ASP A 49 -1.99 3.70 10.57
C ASP A 49 -0.60 3.61 9.93
N LYS A 50 -0.50 3.18 8.65
CA LYS A 50 0.78 2.86 8.01
C LYS A 50 1.43 4.03 7.23
N SER A 51 1.18 5.28 7.60
CA SER A 51 1.77 6.47 6.94
C SER A 51 1.45 6.57 5.44
N TRP A 52 0.20 6.31 5.07
CA TRP A 52 -0.33 6.63 3.75
C TRP A 52 -0.87 8.07 3.85
N HIS A 53 -0.18 9.00 3.20
CA HIS A 53 -0.61 10.40 3.05
C HIS A 53 -0.91 10.64 1.58
#